data_AF-A0A8H7VUB0-F1
#
_entry.id   AF-A0A8H7VUB0-F1
#
_cell.length_a   1.000
_cell.length_b   1.000
_cell.length_c   1.000
_cell.angle_alpha   90.00
_cell.angle_beta   90.00
_cell.angle_gamma   90.00
#
_symmetry.space_group_name_H-M   'P 1'
#
loop_
_entity.id
_entity.type
_entity.pdbx_description
1 polymer ?
#
loop_
_entity_poly.entity_id
_entity_poly.type
_entity_poly.pdbx_seq_one_letter_code
_entity_poly.pdbx_strand_id
1 'polypeptide(L)'
;MNTTRNVTRNQAICMFFYVDYTDENVMNYKKKIEDFGDVEICYNVDEKQPVLVSKQRIRGDPMSYRKYLECIDPSLEQSQSCDIDDYANKNMLVYLKSVKHDVCLVSVDFAGLTTRTHDIVQLIETNPAIKKIAIETFTVANELFLFDSESLTTDAELLEKFNCRKKSVQRSK
;
A
#
# COMPACT_ATOMS: atom_id res chain seq x y z
N MET A 1 -20.49 14.58 -10.58
CA MET A 1 -19.72 13.51 -9.92
C MET A 1 -18.83 14.19 -8.89
N ASN A 2 -19.13 14.02 -7.59
CA ASN A 2 -18.39 14.67 -6.51
C ASN A 2 -17.10 13.88 -6.26
N THR A 3 -15.98 14.39 -6.73
CA THR A 3 -14.66 13.86 -6.40
C THR A 3 -14.38 14.17 -4.93
N THR A 4 -14.56 13.19 -4.04
CA THR A 4 -14.16 13.32 -2.63
C THR A 4 -12.64 13.45 -2.60
N ARG A 5 -12.13 14.67 -2.44
CA ARG A 5 -10.70 14.92 -2.23
C ARG A 5 -10.35 14.40 -0.84
N ASN A 6 -9.59 13.32 -0.77
CA ASN A 6 -9.07 12.79 0.49
C ASN A 6 -8.21 13.86 1.20
N VAL A 7 -8.37 13.99 2.51
CA VAL A 7 -7.57 14.92 3.32
C VAL A 7 -6.13 14.42 3.42
N THR A 8 -5.16 15.27 3.10
CA THR A 8 -3.73 14.96 3.21
C THR A 8 -3.22 15.17 4.63
N ARG A 9 -2.06 14.60 4.99
CA ARG A 9 -1.45 14.77 6.32
C ARG A 9 -1.22 16.25 6.65
N ASN A 10 -0.72 17.03 5.68
CA ASN A 10 -0.47 18.46 5.89
C ASN A 10 -1.78 19.24 6.11
N GLN A 11 -2.84 18.91 5.35
CA GLN A 11 -4.16 19.49 5.57
C GLN A 11 -4.73 19.10 6.94
N ALA A 12 -4.59 17.85 7.34
CA ALA A 12 -5.02 17.37 8.65
C ALA A 12 -4.30 18.09 9.79
N ILE A 13 -3.00 18.37 9.66
CA ILE A 13 -2.24 19.16 10.63
C ILE A 13 -2.86 20.55 10.80
N CYS A 14 -3.12 21.26 9.69
CA CYS A 14 -3.76 22.57 9.74
C CYS A 14 -5.18 22.51 10.32
N MET A 15 -5.97 21.49 9.95
CA MET A 15 -7.31 21.26 10.51
C MET A 15 -7.27 21.01 12.03
N PHE A 16 -6.33 20.19 12.51
CA PHE A 16 -6.18 19.88 13.94
C PHE A 16 -5.84 21.11 14.78
N PHE A 17 -5.00 22.01 14.25
CA PHE A 17 -4.64 23.26 14.92
C PHE A 17 -5.58 24.43 14.60
N TYR A 18 -6.64 24.20 13.83
CA TYR A 18 -7.61 25.22 13.41
C TYR A 18 -6.96 26.44 12.75
N VAL A 19 -5.99 26.20 11.86
CA VAL A 19 -5.30 27.23 11.09
C VAL A 19 -5.50 27.05 9.60
N ASP A 20 -5.33 28.13 8.84
CA ASP A 20 -5.38 28.08 7.38
C ASP A 20 -4.24 27.21 6.82
N TYR A 21 -4.52 26.57 5.67
CA TYR A 21 -3.54 25.74 4.97
C TYR A 21 -2.52 26.60 4.22
N THR A 22 -1.36 26.79 4.83
CA THR A 22 -0.18 27.47 4.27
C THR A 22 1.09 26.68 4.57
N ASP A 23 2.12 26.80 3.73
CA ASP A 23 3.38 26.08 3.94
C ASP A 23 4.05 26.44 5.27
N GLU A 24 3.97 27.71 5.67
CA GLU A 24 4.46 28.19 6.97
C GLU A 24 3.76 27.49 8.14
N ASN A 25 2.43 27.44 8.11
CA ASN A 25 1.66 26.77 9.15
C ASN A 25 1.98 25.27 9.18
N VAL A 26 2.03 24.62 8.03
CA VAL A 26 2.38 23.20 7.93
C VAL A 26 3.74 22.93 8.58
N MET A 27 4.77 23.71 8.26
CA MET A 27 6.11 23.54 8.84
C MET A 27 6.10 23.73 10.37
N ASN A 28 5.48 24.82 10.84
CA ASN A 28 5.44 25.15 12.26
C ASN A 28 4.71 24.07 13.09
N TYR A 29 3.56 23.62 12.61
CA TYR A 29 2.72 22.68 13.33
C TYR A 29 3.14 21.22 13.15
N LYS A 30 3.82 20.88 12.04
CA LYS A 30 4.49 19.59 11.90
C LYS A 30 5.59 19.43 12.95
N LYS A 31 6.45 20.45 13.10
CA LYS A 31 7.47 20.49 14.16
C LYS A 31 6.86 20.39 15.54
N LYS A 32 5.75 21.11 15.79
CA LYS A 32 5.03 21.04 17.07
C LYS A 32 4.51 19.63 17.39
N ILE A 33 4.09 18.86 16.39
CA ILE A 33 3.69 17.45 16.58
C ILE A 33 4.90 16.58 16.89
N GLU A 34 6.03 16.80 16.19
CA GLU A 34 7.29 16.09 16.46
C GLU A 34 7.78 16.34 17.88
N ASP A 35 7.62 17.57 18.40
CA ASP A 35 7.97 17.96 19.76
C ASP A 35 7.12 17.24 20.83
N PHE A 36 5.89 16.79 20.50
CA PHE A 36 5.08 15.93 21.39
C PHE A 36 5.61 14.49 21.51
N GLY A 37 6.54 14.08 20.64
CA GLY A 37 7.21 12.79 20.71
C GLY A 37 6.42 11.63 20.09
N ASP A 38 6.04 10.64 20.90
CA ASP A 38 5.49 9.36 20.42
C ASP A 38 4.00 9.41 20.03
N VAL A 39 3.62 10.46 19.31
CA VAL A 39 2.27 10.69 18.77
C VAL A 39 2.28 10.76 17.25
N GLU A 40 1.12 10.52 16.65
CA GLU A 40 0.89 10.70 15.22
C GLU A 40 -0.50 11.31 15.00
N ILE A 41 -0.64 12.09 13.93
CA ILE A 41 -1.93 12.62 13.50
C ILE A 41 -2.66 11.59 12.64
N CYS A 42 -3.88 11.26 13.01
CA CYS A 42 -4.71 10.24 12.36
C CYS A 42 -6.19 10.60 12.45
N TYR A 43 -7.05 9.71 11.95
CA TYR A 43 -8.50 9.78 12.11
C TYR A 43 -9.06 8.40 12.43
N ASN A 44 -10.27 8.39 12.98
CA ASN A 44 -10.99 7.14 13.27
C ASN A 44 -12.04 6.86 12.19
N VAL A 45 -13.11 7.67 12.20
CA VAL A 45 -14.24 7.52 11.27
C VAL A 45 -14.24 8.62 10.22
N ASP A 46 -14.09 9.88 10.63
CA ASP A 46 -14.17 11.06 9.76
C ASP A 46 -12.79 11.67 9.51
N GLU A 47 -12.37 11.69 8.23
CA GLU A 47 -11.11 12.28 7.77
C GLU A 47 -11.02 13.82 7.98
N LYS A 48 -12.15 14.48 8.28
CA LYS A 48 -12.19 15.92 8.58
C LYS A 48 -12.10 16.21 10.07
N GLN A 49 -11.99 15.18 10.90
CA GLN A 49 -11.85 15.26 12.36
C GLN A 49 -10.54 14.61 12.79
N PRO A 50 -9.38 15.26 12.50
CA PRO A 50 -8.08 14.74 12.89
C PRO A 50 -7.93 14.67 14.41
N VAL A 51 -7.21 13.64 14.86
CA VAL A 51 -6.86 13.41 16.27
C VAL A 51 -5.37 13.11 16.39
N LEU A 52 -4.76 13.50 17.51
CA LEU A 52 -3.42 13.06 17.90
C LEU A 52 -3.53 11.83 18.80
N VAL A 53 -2.86 10.75 18.41
CA VAL A 53 -2.90 9.47 19.13
C VAL A 53 -1.48 8.95 19.28
N SER A 54 -1.20 8.25 20.39
CA SER A 54 0.12 7.63 20.58
C SER A 54 0.39 6.58 19.50
N LYS A 55 1.63 6.49 19.04
CA LYS A 55 2.01 5.50 18.00
C LYS A 55 1.78 4.07 18.51
N GLN A 56 1.96 3.83 19.82
CA GLN A 56 1.62 2.55 20.45
C GLN A 56 0.14 2.20 20.33
N ARG A 57 -0.77 3.14 20.57
CA ARG A 57 -2.22 2.89 20.47
C ARG A 57 -2.67 2.62 19.03
N ILE A 58 -2.08 3.32 18.07
CA ILE A 58 -2.32 3.05 16.63
C ILE A 58 -1.85 1.65 16.26
N ARG A 59 -0.71 1.19 16.79
CA ARG A 59 -0.21 -0.17 16.57
C ARG A 59 -1.08 -1.24 17.24
N GLY A 60 -1.59 -0.95 18.43
CA GLY A 60 -2.47 -1.86 19.18
C GLY A 60 -3.88 -1.99 18.59
N ASP A 61 -4.34 -0.98 17.85
CA ASP A 61 -5.65 -0.97 17.20
C ASP A 61 -5.59 -0.34 15.78
N PRO A 62 -5.01 -1.05 14.81
CA PRO A 62 -4.79 -0.51 13.46
C PRO A 62 -6.07 -0.34 12.64
N MET A 63 -7.18 -0.99 13.04
CA MET A 63 -8.45 -0.90 12.31
C MET A 63 -9.26 0.35 12.71
N SER A 64 -9.13 0.81 13.95
CA SER A 64 -9.79 2.02 14.44
C SER A 64 -9.03 3.30 14.12
N TYR A 65 -7.72 3.25 13.86
CA TYR A 65 -6.91 4.45 13.62
C TYR A 65 -6.25 4.42 12.23
N ARG A 66 -6.75 5.27 11.34
CA ARG A 66 -6.28 5.40 9.96
C ARG A 66 -5.36 6.61 9.84
N LYS A 67 -4.17 6.41 9.26
CA LYS A 67 -3.18 7.47 9.06
C LYS A 67 -3.47 8.25 7.78
N TYR A 68 -3.20 9.55 7.81
CA TYR A 68 -3.24 10.39 6.61
C TYR A 68 -2.04 10.12 5.70
N LEU A 69 -2.26 10.24 4.39
CA LEU A 69 -1.19 10.15 3.39
C LEU A 69 -0.36 11.44 3.38
N GLU A 70 0.97 11.33 3.24
CA GLU A 70 1.82 12.50 3.06
C GLU A 70 1.60 13.13 1.67
N CYS A 71 1.55 14.46 1.60
CA CYS A 71 1.68 15.15 0.31
C CYS A 71 3.09 14.88 -0.22
N ILE A 72 3.22 14.19 -1.34
CA ILE A 72 4.49 14.14 -2.06
C ILE A 72 4.70 15.49 -2.71
N ASP A 73 5.91 16.03 -2.54
CA ASP A 73 6.35 17.25 -3.19
C ASP A 73 6.51 17.04 -4.72
N PRO A 74 5.74 17.74 -5.57
CA PRO A 74 5.85 17.65 -7.02
C PRO A 74 7.20 18.10 -7.60
N SER A 75 8.07 18.74 -6.80
CA SER A 75 9.40 19.16 -7.26
C SER A 75 10.41 18.01 -7.43
N LEU A 76 10.08 16.81 -6.95
CA LEU A 76 10.91 15.62 -7.13
C LEU A 76 10.51 14.71 -8.29
N GLU A 77 9.37 14.91 -8.97
CA GLU A 77 9.06 14.18 -10.20
C GLU A 77 8.26 15.03 -11.21
N GLN A 78 8.88 15.28 -12.37
CA GLN A 78 8.15 15.77 -13.53
C GLN A 78 7.23 14.67 -14.07
N SER A 79 5.92 14.98 -14.05
CA SER A 79 4.80 14.43 -14.84
C SER A 79 4.29 13.01 -14.49
N GLN A 80 2.99 12.69 -14.47
CA GLN A 80 1.70 13.40 -14.40
C GLN A 80 0.62 12.30 -14.33
N SER A 81 -0.37 12.44 -13.43
CA SER A 81 -1.52 11.52 -13.17
C SER A 81 -1.09 10.06 -12.84
N CYS A 82 -1.82 9.23 -12.11
CA CYS A 82 -3.17 8.74 -12.38
C CYS A 82 -3.82 8.26 -11.05
N ASP A 83 -5.00 7.69 -11.20
CA ASP A 83 -5.92 7.11 -10.21
C ASP A 83 -5.29 6.42 -8.99
N ILE A 84 -6.00 6.38 -7.85
CA ILE A 84 -5.51 5.89 -6.54
C ILE A 84 -4.88 4.48 -6.62
N ASP A 85 -5.30 3.64 -7.57
CA ASP A 85 -4.73 2.31 -7.82
C ASP A 85 -3.34 2.35 -8.50
N ASP A 86 -3.05 3.41 -9.25
CA ASP A 86 -1.78 3.61 -9.95
C ASP A 86 -0.70 4.13 -8.99
N TYR A 87 -1.08 4.90 -7.96
CA TYR A 87 -0.13 5.40 -6.95
C TYR A 87 0.44 4.28 -6.06
N ALA A 88 -0.39 3.32 -5.62
CA ALA A 88 0.07 2.17 -4.85
C ALA A 88 0.97 1.24 -5.68
N ASN A 89 0.61 1.01 -6.95
CA ASN A 89 1.40 0.21 -7.88
C ASN A 89 2.73 0.89 -8.26
N LYS A 90 2.72 2.20 -8.53
CA LYS A 90 3.95 2.98 -8.80
C LYS A 90 4.90 2.99 -7.61
N ASN A 91 4.40 3.16 -6.38
CA ASN A 91 5.24 3.13 -5.19
C ASN A 91 5.91 1.77 -4.94
N MET A 92 5.18 0.67 -5.18
CA MET A 92 5.76 -0.67 -5.08
C MET A 92 6.89 -0.87 -6.09
N LEU A 93 6.69 -0.49 -7.36
CA LEU A 93 7.71 -0.62 -8.41
C LEU A 93 8.93 0.28 -8.15
N VAL A 94 8.73 1.50 -7.65
CA VAL A 94 9.83 2.39 -7.25
C VAL A 94 10.63 1.80 -6.08
N TYR A 95 9.94 1.20 -5.10
CA TYR A 95 10.60 0.48 -4.00
C TYR A 95 11.43 -0.70 -4.55
N LEU A 96 10.83 -1.58 -5.34
CA LEU A 96 11.50 -2.77 -5.90
C LEU A 96 12.74 -2.42 -6.74
N LYS A 97 12.73 -1.26 -7.43
CA LYS A 97 13.89 -0.77 -8.21
C LYS A 97 14.98 -0.13 -7.35
N SER A 98 14.66 0.40 -6.17
CA SER A 98 15.60 1.14 -5.32
C SER A 98 16.22 0.28 -4.20
N VAL A 99 15.57 -0.83 -3.83
CA VAL A 99 16.06 -1.71 -2.76
C VAL A 99 17.36 -2.42 -3.14
N LYS A 100 18.20 -2.63 -2.13
CA LYS A 100 19.47 -3.39 -2.24
C LYS A 100 19.45 -4.71 -1.46
N HIS A 101 18.28 -5.08 -0.94
CA HIS A 101 18.08 -6.30 -0.17
C HIS A 101 17.03 -7.17 -0.84
N ASP A 102 17.06 -8.46 -0.51
CA ASP A 102 16.10 -9.44 -1.00
C ASP A 102 14.70 -9.15 -0.43
N VAL A 103 13.70 -9.19 -1.31
CA VAL A 103 12.30 -8.93 -1.01
C VAL A 103 11.49 -10.22 -1.08
N CYS A 104 10.59 -10.40 -0.11
CA CYS A 104 9.54 -11.41 -0.14
C CYS A 104 8.19 -10.72 -0.41
N LEU A 105 7.54 -11.07 -1.52
CA LEU A 105 6.21 -10.56 -1.84
C LEU A 105 5.15 -11.44 -1.20
N VAL A 106 4.19 -10.85 -0.48
CA VAL A 106 3.11 -11.59 0.19
C VAL A 106 1.77 -11.28 -0.48
N SER A 107 1.00 -12.31 -0.79
CA SER A 107 -0.35 -12.19 -1.36
C SER A 107 -1.37 -12.98 -0.55
N VAL A 108 -2.57 -12.41 -0.42
CA VAL A 108 -3.73 -13.11 0.10
C VAL A 108 -4.29 -13.96 -1.04
N ASP A 109 -4.13 -15.27 -0.91
CA ASP A 109 -4.43 -16.31 -1.88
C ASP A 109 -3.69 -16.21 -3.25
N PHE A 110 -3.87 -17.25 -4.06
CA PHE A 110 -3.23 -17.40 -5.37
C PHE A 110 -3.74 -16.39 -6.42
N ALA A 111 -4.95 -15.86 -6.25
CA ALA A 111 -5.55 -14.89 -7.15
C ALA A 111 -5.23 -13.43 -6.78
N GLY A 112 -4.58 -13.18 -5.63
CA GLY A 112 -4.19 -11.85 -5.17
C GLY A 112 -3.04 -11.18 -5.95
N LEU A 113 -2.29 -11.94 -6.78
CA LEU A 113 -1.32 -11.38 -7.73
C LEU A 113 -1.89 -11.30 -9.14
N THR A 114 -2.03 -12.45 -9.78
CA THR A 114 -2.54 -12.63 -11.14
C THR A 114 -2.86 -14.11 -11.33
N THR A 115 -3.71 -14.41 -12.30
CA THR A 115 -4.03 -15.80 -12.68
C THR A 115 -3.41 -16.21 -14.00
N ARG A 116 -2.67 -15.31 -14.64
CA ARG A 116 -1.89 -15.59 -15.84
C ARG A 116 -0.47 -15.91 -15.41
N THR A 117 -0.04 -17.14 -15.61
CA THR A 117 1.30 -17.62 -15.22
C THR A 117 2.43 -16.79 -15.84
N HIS A 118 2.26 -16.36 -17.08
CA HIS A 118 3.19 -15.44 -17.77
C HIS A 118 3.42 -14.13 -17.00
N ASP A 119 2.38 -13.54 -16.41
CA ASP A 119 2.52 -12.28 -15.68
C ASP A 119 3.37 -12.45 -14.41
N ILE A 120 3.31 -13.63 -13.78
CA ILE A 120 4.11 -13.95 -12.59
C ILE A 120 5.58 -14.04 -12.95
N VAL A 121 5.89 -14.75 -14.04
CA VAL A 121 7.26 -14.86 -14.56
C VAL A 121 7.77 -13.47 -14.92
N GLN A 122 6.99 -12.68 -15.66
CA GLN A 122 7.35 -11.31 -16.03
C GLN A 122 7.58 -10.42 -14.80
N LEU A 123 6.75 -10.54 -13.75
CA LEU A 123 6.91 -9.79 -12.50
C LEU A 123 8.25 -10.10 -11.82
N ILE A 124 8.63 -11.37 -11.74
CA ILE A 124 9.88 -11.83 -11.13
C ILE A 124 11.08 -11.36 -11.96
N GLU A 125 11.06 -11.57 -13.28
CA GLU A 125 12.16 -11.20 -14.18
C GLU A 125 12.39 -9.68 -14.22
N THR A 126 11.31 -8.89 -14.17
CA THR A 126 11.40 -7.42 -14.17
C THR A 126 11.91 -6.87 -12.84
N ASN A 127 11.78 -7.63 -11.74
CA ASN A 127 12.07 -7.15 -10.38
C ASN A 127 12.97 -8.16 -9.64
N PRO A 128 14.29 -8.21 -9.95
CA PRO A 128 15.20 -9.23 -9.43
C PRO A 128 15.43 -9.18 -7.91
N ALA A 129 15.00 -8.10 -7.24
CA ALA A 129 14.96 -8.01 -5.80
C ALA A 129 13.95 -8.98 -5.17
N ILE A 130 12.90 -9.38 -5.89
CA ILE A 130 11.93 -10.37 -5.41
C ILE A 130 12.61 -11.75 -5.44
N LYS A 131 12.94 -12.28 -4.25
CA LYS A 131 13.51 -13.62 -4.12
C LYS A 131 12.49 -14.67 -3.76
N LYS A 132 11.41 -14.27 -3.09
CA LYS A 132 10.37 -15.18 -2.60
C LYS A 132 8.98 -14.60 -2.81
N ILE A 133 8.01 -15.50 -3.01
CA ILE A 133 6.59 -15.19 -3.01
C ILE A 133 5.92 -16.06 -1.95
N ALA A 134 5.23 -15.42 -1.01
CA ALA A 134 4.44 -16.06 0.01
C ALA A 134 2.94 -15.92 -0.31
N ILE A 135 2.24 -17.05 -0.38
CA ILE A 135 0.79 -17.09 -0.62
C ILE A 135 0.10 -17.56 0.66
N GLU A 136 -0.67 -16.67 1.26
CA GLU A 136 -1.43 -16.92 2.47
C GLU A 136 -2.87 -17.28 2.11
N THR A 137 -3.33 -18.48 2.44
CA THR A 137 -4.70 -18.93 2.16
C THR A 137 -5.54 -19.07 3.44
N PHE A 138 -5.25 -18.28 4.49
CA PHE A 138 -5.88 -18.43 5.81
C PHE A 138 -7.40 -18.37 5.82
N THR A 139 -7.99 -17.63 4.88
CA THR A 139 -9.45 -17.50 4.74
C THR A 139 -10.12 -18.74 4.15
N VAL A 140 -9.38 -19.63 3.48
CA VAL A 140 -9.94 -20.78 2.75
C VAL A 140 -9.37 -22.12 3.21
N ALA A 141 -8.06 -22.20 3.45
CA ALA A 141 -7.36 -23.46 3.71
C ALA A 141 -6.42 -23.43 4.93
N ASN A 142 -6.20 -22.26 5.55
CA ASN A 142 -5.25 -22.11 6.68
C ASN A 142 -3.80 -22.53 6.35
N GLU A 143 -3.37 -22.32 5.11
CA GLU A 143 -2.03 -22.70 4.63
C GLU A 143 -1.20 -21.47 4.25
N LEU A 144 0.12 -21.62 4.33
CA LEU A 144 1.12 -20.67 3.85
C LEU A 144 2.03 -21.38 2.85
N PHE A 145 1.99 -20.95 1.60
CA PHE A 145 2.90 -21.45 0.56
C PHE A 145 4.05 -20.49 0.38
N LEU A 146 5.28 -21.00 0.43
CA LEU A 146 6.49 -20.23 0.17
C LEU A 146 7.14 -20.73 -1.11
N PHE A 147 7.34 -19.83 -2.06
CA PHE A 147 7.94 -20.14 -3.34
C PHE A 147 9.20 -19.30 -3.54
N ASP A 148 10.29 -19.94 -3.93
CA ASP A 148 11.48 -19.24 -4.42
C ASP A 148 11.23 -18.78 -5.87
N SER A 149 11.73 -17.58 -6.18
CA SER A 149 11.63 -16.96 -7.51
C SER A 149 12.18 -17.86 -8.61
N GLU A 150 13.34 -18.46 -8.40
CA GLU A 150 13.98 -19.39 -9.35
C GLU A 150 13.06 -20.58 -9.64
N SER A 151 12.56 -21.26 -8.60
CA SER A 151 11.65 -22.40 -8.73
C SER A 151 10.38 -22.04 -9.49
N LEU A 152 9.79 -20.87 -9.25
CA LEU A 152 8.59 -20.41 -9.99
C LEU A 152 8.86 -20.12 -11.46
N THR A 153 10.08 -19.72 -11.84
CA THR A 153 10.43 -19.49 -13.24
C THR A 153 10.74 -20.77 -14.01
N THR A 154 11.15 -21.84 -13.31
CA THR A 154 11.55 -23.11 -13.94
C THR A 154 10.50 -24.22 -13.87
N ASP A 155 9.63 -24.20 -12.85
CA ASP A 155 8.66 -25.26 -12.58
C ASP A 155 7.24 -24.86 -12.99
N ALA A 156 6.78 -25.45 -14.09
CA ALA A 156 5.44 -25.21 -14.63
C ALA A 156 4.31 -25.72 -13.69
N GLU A 157 4.54 -26.77 -12.90
CA GLU A 157 3.52 -27.30 -12.00
C GLU A 157 3.26 -26.35 -10.82
N LEU A 158 4.29 -25.66 -10.33
CA LEU A 158 4.13 -24.64 -9.30
C LEU A 158 3.38 -23.41 -9.83
N LEU A 159 3.65 -23.00 -11.07
CA LEU A 159 2.93 -21.90 -11.72
C LEU A 159 1.45 -22.18 -11.91
N GLU A 160 1.06 -23.41 -12.22
CA GLU A 160 -0.36 -23.77 -12.39
C GLU A 160 -1.19 -23.58 -11.12
N LYS A 161 -0.58 -23.53 -9.92
CA LYS A 161 -1.32 -23.21 -8.69
C LYS A 161 -1.96 -21.80 -8.72
N PHE A 162 -1.41 -20.89 -9.52
CA PHE A 162 -1.95 -19.54 -9.72
C PHE A 162 -3.11 -19.49 -10.73
N ASN A 163 -3.29 -20.54 -11.53
CA ASN A 163 -4.37 -20.67 -12.50
C ASN A 163 -5.67 -21.19 -11.85
N CYS A 164 -6.10 -20.54 -10.76
CA CYS A 164 -7.18 -21.04 -9.91
C CYS A 164 -8.57 -20.42 -10.20
N ARG A 165 -8.67 -19.41 -11.08
CA ARG A 165 -9.95 -18.76 -11.40
C ARG A 165 -10.80 -19.61 -12.36
N LYS A 166 -11.95 -20.06 -11.87
CA LYS A 166 -13.04 -20.54 -12.73
C LYS A 166 -13.62 -19.36 -13.51
N LYS A 167 -14.02 -19.59 -14.77
CA LYS A 167 -14.67 -18.57 -15.61
C LYS A 167 -15.83 -17.92 -14.82
N SER A 168 -15.89 -16.60 -14.86
CA SER A 168 -17.01 -15.87 -14.27
C SER A 168 -18.32 -16.39 -14.88
N VAL A 169 -19.25 -16.79 -14.02
CA VAL A 169 -20.61 -17.13 -14.48
C VAL A 169 -21.23 -15.83 -14.99
N GLN A 170 -21.57 -15.79 -16.28
CA GLN A 170 -22.25 -14.64 -16.87
C GLN A 170 -23.61 -14.47 -16.17
N ARG A 171 -23.73 -13.43 -15.34
CA ARG A 171 -24.91 -13.23 -14.48
C ARG A 171 -26.08 -12.54 -15.20
N SER A 172 -25.83 -11.96 -16.37
CA SER A 172 -26.84 -11.36 -17.24
C SER A 172 -26.90 -12.06 -18.59
N LYS A 173 -28.11 -12.30 -19.08
CA LYS A 173 -28.35 -12.68 -20.48
C LYS A 173 -28.09 -11.50 -21.40
#